data_AF-A0A660QA91-F1
#
_entry.id   AF-A0A660QA91-F1
#
_cell.length_a   1.000
_cell.length_b   1.000
_cell.length_c   1.000
_cell.angle_alpha   90.00
_cell.angle_beta   90.00
_cell.angle_gamma   90.00
#
_symmetry.space_group_name_H-M   'P 1'
#
loop_
_entity.id
_entity.type
_entity.pdbx_description
1 polymer ?
#
loop_
_entity_poly.entity_id
_entity_poly.type
_entity_poly.pdbx_seq_one_letter_code
_entity_poly.pdbx_strand_id
1 'polypeptide(L)' 'MRPYMEYTKEVRVIDNPDLLVVGGGIAGFSAAVAAKRAGVDVMLIEQYS' A
#
# COMPACT_ATOMS: atom_id res chain seq x y z
N MET A 1 4.53 -34.60 20.85
CA MET A 1 4.62 -33.96 19.52
C MET A 1 3.71 -32.74 19.56
N ARG A 2 4.21 -31.52 19.29
CA ARG A 2 3.37 -30.32 19.26
C ARG A 2 2.74 -30.19 17.87
N PRO A 3 1.46 -29.81 17.73
CA PRO A 3 0.90 -29.49 16.42
C PRO A 3 1.62 -28.27 15.84
N TYR A 4 2.12 -28.41 14.61
CA TYR A 4 2.59 -27.29 13.79
C TYR A 4 1.42 -26.79 12.97
N MET A 5 1.18 -25.48 12.98
CA MET A 5 0.06 -24.86 12.26
C MET A 5 0.63 -23.97 11.17
N GLU A 6 0.36 -24.33 9.92
CA GLU A 6 0.77 -23.59 8.74
C GLU A 6 -0.41 -22.77 8.23
N TYR A 7 -0.30 -21.44 8.25
CA TYR A 7 -1.34 -20.53 7.80
C TYR A 7 -1.02 -20.08 6.38
N THR A 8 -1.62 -20.74 5.38
CA THR A 8 -1.50 -20.33 3.98
C THR A 8 -2.80 -19.67 3.53
N LYS A 9 -2.76 -18.37 3.25
CA LYS A 9 -3.88 -17.61 2.69
C LYS A 9 -3.48 -17.09 1.32
N GLU A 10 -4.24 -17.47 0.29
CA GLU A 10 -4.16 -16.81 -1.00
C GLU A 10 -4.79 -15.42 -0.91
N VAL A 11 -4.03 -14.41 -1.30
CA VAL A 11 -4.50 -13.02 -1.33
C VAL A 11 -4.52 -12.57 -2.78
N ARG A 12 -5.65 -12.00 -3.21
CA ARG A 12 -5.77 -11.45 -4.56
C ARG A 12 -4.95 -10.16 -4.67
N VAL A 13 -4.19 -10.05 -5.75
CA VAL A 13 -3.58 -8.77 -6.15
C VAL A 13 -4.70 -7.88 -6.67
N ILE A 14 -4.86 -6.70 -6.08
CA ILE A 14 -5.91 -5.74 -6.46
C ILE A 14 -5.39 -4.63 -7.38
N ASP A 15 -4.08 -4.34 -7.31
CA ASP A 15 -3.45 -3.28 -8.09
C ASP A 15 -1.92 -3.47 -8.15
N ASN A 16 -1.25 -2.79 -9.09
CA ASN A 16 0.22 -2.76 -9.27
C ASN A 16 0.71 -1.34 -9.65
N PRO A 17 0.65 -0.37 -8.73
CA PRO A 17 1.14 0.98 -8.99
C PRO A 17 2.67 1.00 -9.06
N ASP A 18 3.23 1.97 -9.78
CA ASP A 18 4.68 2.24 -9.78
C ASP A 18 5.17 2.70 -8.39
N LEU A 19 4.29 3.34 -7.61
CA LEU A 19 4.56 3.79 -6.25
C LEU A 19 3.35 3.56 -5.33
N LEU A 20 3.56 2.87 -4.21
CA LEU A 20 2.58 2.74 -3.13
C LEU A 20 2.99 3.62 -1.93
N VAL A 21 2.13 4.56 -1.56
CA VAL A 21 2.26 5.36 -0.33
C VAL A 21 1.34 4.79 0.76
N VAL A 22 1.92 4.47 1.91
CA VAL A 22 1.19 3.94 3.07
C VAL A 22 1.16 5.00 4.17
N GLY A 23 -0.04 5.48 4.50
CA GLY A 23 -0.30 6.55 5.45
C GLY A 23 -0.62 7.89 4.77
N GLY A 24 -1.80 8.44 5.03
CA GLY A 24 -2.36 9.68 4.49
C GLY A 24 -2.11 10.93 5.35
N GLY A 25 -1.22 10.86 6.33
CA GLY A 25 -0.76 12.05 7.07
C GLY A 25 -0.04 13.07 6.17
N ILE A 26 0.32 14.24 6.72
CA ILE A 26 0.89 15.37 5.96
C ILE A 26 2.05 14.94 5.06
N ALA A 27 2.95 14.09 5.57
CA ALA A 27 4.09 13.60 4.81
C ALA A 27 3.69 12.70 3.64
N GLY A 28 2.86 11.67 3.89
CA GLY A 28 2.46 10.71 2.87
C GLY A 28 1.58 11.33 1.79
N PHE A 29 0.61 12.15 2.19
CA PHE A 29 -0.22 12.86 1.22
C PHE A 29 0.59 13.82 0.35
N SER A 30 1.50 14.60 0.95
CA SER A 30 2.39 15.49 0.20
C SER A 30 3.28 14.73 -0.78
N ALA A 31 3.82 13.58 -0.38
CA ALA A 31 4.62 12.72 -1.24
C ALA A 31 3.82 12.16 -2.43
N ALA A 32 2.60 11.65 -2.18
CA ALA A 32 1.74 11.10 -3.22
C ALA A 32 1.37 12.15 -4.27
N VAL A 33 1.01 13.37 -3.83
CA VAL A 33 0.69 14.48 -4.74
C VAL A 33 1.91 14.90 -5.56
N ALA A 34 3.08 15.02 -4.93
CA ALA A 34 4.31 15.37 -5.63
C ALA A 34 4.68 14.32 -6.70
N ALA A 35 4.63 13.04 -6.34
CA ALA A 35 4.91 11.94 -7.26
C ALA A 35 3.91 11.88 -8.43
N LYS A 36 2.61 12.05 -8.15
CA LYS A 36 1.59 12.06 -9.22
C LYS A 36 1.77 13.24 -10.17
N ARG A 37 2.16 14.42 -9.66
CA ARG A 37 2.51 15.59 -10.48
C ARG A 37 3.73 15.37 -11.36
N ALA A 38 4.65 14.50 -10.94
CA ALA A 38 5.79 14.06 -11.74
C ALA A 38 5.44 12.97 -12.78
N GLY A 39 4.16 12.56 -12.87
CA GLY A 39 3.67 11.59 -13.85
C GLY A 39 3.76 10.12 -13.42
N VAL A 40 4.09 9.85 -12.15
CA VAL A 40 4.15 8.48 -11.61
C VAL A 40 2.74 7.92 -11.42
N ASP A 41 2.54 6.63 -11.64
CA ASP A 41 1.32 5.96 -11.18
C ASP A 41 1.39 5.65 -9.69
N VAL A 42 0.50 6.26 -8.91
CA VAL A 42 0.60 6.30 -7.44
C VAL A 42 -0.70 5.80 -6.84
N MET A 43 -0.59 4.85 -5.92
CA MET A 43 -1.67 4.47 -5.00
C MET A 43 -1.32 4.96 -3.59
N LEU A 44 -2.26 5.64 -2.93
CA LEU A 44 -2.15 5.98 -1.51
C LEU A 44 -3.20 5.18 -0.73
N ILE A 45 -2.77 4.52 0.34
CA ILE A 45 -3.66 3.83 1.28
C ILE A 45 -3.50 4.41 2.69
N GLU A 46 -4.59 4.43 3.44
CA GLU A 46 -4.62 4.85 4.84
C GLU A 46 -5.57 3.92 5.61
N GLN A 47 -5.20 3.61 6.85
CA GLN A 47 -5.95 2.70 7.74
C GLN A 47 -7.22 3.36 8.28
N TYR A 48 -7.18 4.67 8.54
CA TYR A 48 -8.29 5.43 9.11
C TYR A 48 -8.72 6.53 8.13
N SER A 49 -9.92 6.41 7.56
CA SER A 49 -10.60 7.53 6.90
C SER A 49 -11.30 8.41 7.92
#